data_AF-M0ZS27-F1
#
_entry.id   AF-M0ZS27-F1
#
_cell.length_a   1.000
_cell.length_b   1.000
_cell.length_c   1.000
_cell.angle_alpha   90.00
_cell.angle_beta   90.00
_cell.angle_gamma   90.00
#
_symmetry.space_group_name_H-M   'P 1'
#
loop_
_entity.id
_entity.type
_entity.pdbx_description
1 polymer ?
#
loop_
_entity_poly.entity_id
_entity_poly.type
_entity_poly.pdbx_seq_one_letter_code
_entity_poly.pdbx_strand_id
1 'polypeptide(L)'
;MARGKTRARDAALNAIQSPLLDIGIERATGIVWNITGGSDLTLFEVNAAAEVIYDLVDPSANLIFGAVIDPSISGQVSITLIATGFKRQEESDMRPLQGNQLAQGDTSLGTNRRPASFLEGGSVEIPEFLRKKGRSRYPRA
;
A
#
# COMPACT_ATOMS: atom_id res chain seq x y z
N MET A 1 15.44 13.50 8.12
CA MET A 1 16.13 14.08 9.29
C MET A 1 15.94 15.57 9.28
N ALA A 2 15.84 16.22 10.44
CA ALA A 2 15.69 17.67 10.53
C ALA A 2 16.48 18.26 11.70
N ARG A 3 16.64 19.59 11.70
CA ARG A 3 17.44 20.39 12.65
C ARG A 3 16.67 21.65 13.07
N GLY A 4 17.06 22.24 14.19
CA GLY A 4 16.45 23.46 14.71
C GLY A 4 15.27 23.22 15.64
N LYS A 5 14.52 24.28 15.96
CA LYS A 5 13.52 24.30 17.04
C LYS A 5 12.25 23.49 16.72
N THR A 6 11.98 23.25 15.44
CA THR A 6 10.85 22.47 14.93
C THR A 6 11.27 21.11 14.38
N ARG A 7 12.51 20.68 14.64
CA ARG A 7 13.12 19.49 14.01
C ARG A 7 12.29 18.22 14.15
N ALA A 8 11.62 17.99 15.28
CA ALA A 8 10.84 16.77 15.46
C ALA A 8 9.57 16.77 14.60
N ARG A 9 8.86 17.90 14.54
CA ARG A 9 7.72 18.11 13.63
C ARG A 9 8.13 17.98 12.18
N ASP A 10 9.22 18.63 11.78
CA ASP A 10 9.71 18.60 10.41
C ASP A 10 10.20 17.20 10.03
N ALA A 11 10.85 16.47 10.96
CA ALA A 11 11.24 15.09 10.74
C ALA A 11 10.03 14.17 10.56
N ALA A 12 8.94 14.40 11.29
CA ALA A 12 7.70 13.63 11.18
C ALA A 12 7.06 13.86 9.80
N LEU A 13 6.90 15.11 9.39
CA LEU A 13 6.37 15.45 8.06
C LEU A 13 7.19 14.81 6.94
N ASN A 14 8.52 14.89 7.03
CA ASN A 14 9.42 14.27 6.06
C ASN A 14 9.28 12.74 6.01
N ALA A 15 9.04 12.09 7.15
CA ALA A 15 8.84 10.64 7.21
C ALA A 15 7.53 10.23 6.51
N ILE A 16 6.47 11.03 6.69
CA ILE A 16 5.14 10.81 6.09
C ILE A 16 5.14 11.08 4.58
N GLN A 17 5.91 12.08 4.14
CA GLN A 17 6.03 12.45 2.72
C GLN A 17 7.13 11.65 1.99
N SER A 18 7.65 10.59 2.61
CA SER A 18 8.71 9.78 2.02
C SER A 18 8.24 9.08 0.75
N PRO A 19 9.04 9.06 -0.34
CA PRO A 19 8.69 8.36 -1.59
C PRO A 19 8.62 6.84 -1.45
N LEU A 20 9.00 6.27 -0.29
CA LEU A 20 8.83 4.85 0.02
C LEU A 20 7.38 4.53 0.46
N LEU A 21 6.54 5.55 0.67
CA LEU A 21 5.13 5.41 0.99
C LEU A 21 4.32 5.60 -0.29
N ASP A 22 4.11 4.52 -1.04
CA ASP A 22 3.28 4.53 -2.26
C ASP A 22 1.79 4.82 -1.96
N ILE A 23 1.37 4.53 -0.73
CA ILE A 23 0.00 4.73 -0.24
C ILE A 23 0.10 5.65 0.97
N GLY A 24 -0.68 6.72 0.98
CA GLY A 24 -0.77 7.64 2.12
C GLY A 24 -1.16 6.90 3.40
N ILE A 25 -0.67 7.39 4.54
CA ILE A 25 -0.79 6.74 5.85
C ILE A 25 -2.19 6.86 6.46
N GLU A 26 -3.10 7.60 5.84
CA GLU A 26 -4.43 7.92 6.35
C GLU A 26 -5.29 6.66 6.52
N ARG A 27 -4.98 5.58 5.79
CA ARG A 27 -5.71 4.30 5.82
C ARG A 27 -4.96 3.18 6.53
N ALA A 28 -3.82 3.46 7.16
CA ALA A 28 -3.09 2.47 7.93
C ALA A 28 -3.79 2.19 9.26
N THR A 29 -4.07 0.92 9.57
CA THR A 29 -4.71 0.54 10.85
C THR A 29 -3.71 0.23 11.95
N GLY A 30 -2.42 0.12 11.61
CA GLY A 30 -1.35 -0.11 12.57
C GLY A 30 -0.08 0.62 12.14
N ILE A 31 0.48 1.42 13.06
CA ILE A 31 1.67 2.22 12.81
C ILE A 31 2.67 2.00 13.93
N VAL A 32 3.90 1.70 13.56
CA VAL A 32 5.05 1.67 14.46
C VAL A 32 6.02 2.75 14.01
N TRP A 33 6.39 3.65 14.92
CA TRP A 33 7.37 4.67 14.60
C TRP A 33 8.41 4.80 15.70
N ASN A 34 9.61 5.19 15.30
CA ASN A 34 10.73 5.42 16.19
C ASN A 34 11.28 6.83 15.96
N ILE A 35 11.56 7.54 17.05
CA ILE A 35 12.30 8.79 17.04
C ILE A 35 13.70 8.56 17.61
N THR A 36 14.71 8.89 16.82
CA THR A 36 16.10 8.91 17.27
C THR A 36 16.58 10.36 17.34
N GLY A 37 17.12 10.76 18.48
CA GLY A 37 17.73 12.07 18.66
C GLY A 37 18.95 12.02 19.56
N GLY A 38 19.66 13.14 19.67
CA GLY A 38 20.77 13.28 20.60
C GLY A 38 20.32 13.27 22.07
N SER A 39 21.28 13.44 22.98
CA SER A 39 21.00 13.65 24.42
C SER A 39 20.17 14.90 24.71
N ASP A 40 20.00 15.75 23.70
CA ASP A 40 19.18 16.95 23.70
C ASP A 40 17.74 16.70 23.22
N LEU A 41 17.34 15.45 22.93
CA LEU A 41 15.96 15.12 22.58
C LEU A 41 15.04 15.26 23.81
N THR A 42 14.01 16.08 23.67
CA THR A 42 13.07 16.36 24.78
C THR A 42 11.71 15.68 24.58
N LEU A 43 10.98 15.44 25.67
CA LEU A 43 9.61 14.91 25.60
C LEU A 43 8.66 15.84 24.83
N PHE A 44 8.88 17.15 24.88
CA PHE A 44 8.10 18.12 24.12
C PHE A 44 8.23 17.89 22.61
N GLU A 45 9.45 17.63 22.14
CA GLU A 45 9.71 17.32 20.74
C GLU A 45 9.09 16.00 20.31
N VAL A 46 9.16 14.97 21.16
CA VAL A 46 8.50 13.69 20.91
C VAL A 46 6.99 13.88 20.78
N ASN A 47 6.37 14.66 21.68
CA ASN A 47 4.94 14.96 21.63
C ASN A 47 4.56 15.73 20.35
N ALA A 48 5.35 16.73 19.97
CA ALA A 48 5.10 17.50 18.74
C ALA A 48 5.19 16.64 17.47
N ALA A 49 6.09 15.65 17.42
CA ALA A 49 6.13 14.68 16.33
C ALA A 49 4.93 13.73 16.37
N ALA A 50 4.53 13.29 17.56
CA ALA A 50 3.39 12.40 17.74
C ALA A 50 2.09 13.06 17.27
N GLU A 51 1.81 14.31 17.67
CA GLU A 51 0.61 15.06 17.26
C GLU A 51 0.47 15.09 15.73
N VAL A 52 1.56 15.39 15.02
CA VAL A 52 1.57 15.43 13.55
C VAL A 52 1.22 14.07 12.93
N ILE A 53 1.75 12.98 13.49
CA ILE A 53 1.46 11.63 12.99
C ILE A 53 0.01 11.27 13.33
N TYR A 54 -0.47 11.55 14.55
CA TYR A 54 -1.85 11.26 14.98
C TYR A 54 -2.91 12.00 14.15
N ASP A 55 -2.65 13.25 13.75
CA ASP A 55 -3.60 14.04 12.96
C ASP A 55 -3.78 13.52 11.51
N LEU A 56 -2.83 12.74 11.00
CA LEU A 56 -2.79 12.30 9.60
C LEU A 56 -3.19 10.84 9.41
N VAL A 57 -3.42 10.08 10.49
CA VAL A 57 -3.67 8.64 10.45
C VAL A 57 -5.13 8.35 10.78
N ASP A 58 -5.57 7.12 10.53
CA ASP A 58 -6.93 6.70 10.89
C ASP A 58 -7.12 6.82 12.42
N PRO A 59 -8.22 7.43 12.93
CA PRO A 59 -8.47 7.57 14.36
C PRO A 59 -8.58 6.25 15.12
N SER A 60 -8.85 5.15 14.41
CA SER A 60 -8.89 3.79 14.95
C SER A 60 -7.57 3.03 14.79
N ALA A 61 -6.53 3.68 14.24
CA ALA A 61 -5.23 3.07 14.07
C ALA A 61 -4.55 2.82 15.42
N ASN A 62 -3.93 1.65 15.56
CA ASN A 62 -3.06 1.35 16.68
C ASN A 62 -1.68 1.97 16.45
N LEU A 63 -1.28 2.94 17.28
CA LEU A 63 0.03 3.58 17.21
C LEU A 63 0.97 3.09 18.31
N ILE A 64 2.15 2.66 17.90
CA ILE A 64 3.25 2.27 18.79
C ILE A 64 4.42 3.22 18.52
N PHE A 65 4.89 3.90 19.56
CA PHE A 65 6.06 4.77 19.48
C PHE A 65 7.25 4.20 20.24
N GLY A 66 8.44 4.41 19.70
CA GLY A 66 9.72 4.16 20.35
C GLY A 66 10.59 5.42 20.33
N ALA A 67 11.45 5.59 21.33
CA ALA A 67 12.41 6.67 21.39
C ALA A 67 13.80 6.10 21.69
N VAL A 68 14.79 6.55 20.93
CA VAL A 68 16.20 6.15 21.08
C VAL A 68 17.05 7.40 21.23
N ILE A 69 17.91 7.39 22.25
CA ILE A 69 18.91 8.43 22.45
C ILE A 69 20.23 7.94 21.85
N ASP A 70 20.70 8.64 20.83
CA ASP A 70 21.98 8.41 20.18
C ASP A 70 22.83 9.71 20.26
N PRO A 71 23.83 9.77 21.15
CA PRO A 71 24.69 10.94 21.30
C PRO A 71 25.42 11.38 20.02
N SER A 72 25.58 10.50 19.02
CA SER A 72 26.28 10.80 17.77
C SER A 72 25.50 11.76 16.85
N ILE A 73 24.18 11.87 17.02
CA ILE A 73 23.31 12.73 16.21
C ILE A 73 22.82 13.97 16.95
N SER A 74 23.64 14.50 17.88
CA SER A 74 23.36 15.72 18.62
C SER A 74 22.86 16.87 17.73
N GLY A 75 21.80 17.55 18.16
CA GLY A 75 21.18 18.63 17.37
C GLY A 75 20.28 18.16 16.23
N GLN A 76 20.19 16.86 15.95
CA GLN A 76 19.37 16.29 14.89
C GLN A 76 18.31 15.33 15.41
N VAL A 77 17.22 15.21 14.66
CA VAL A 77 16.18 14.21 14.88
C VAL A 77 15.94 13.43 13.60
N SER A 78 15.87 12.11 13.75
CA SER A 78 15.46 11.17 12.71
C SER A 78 14.21 10.43 13.15
N ILE A 79 13.25 10.28 12.25
CA ILE A 79 12.04 9.49 12.49
C ILE A 79 11.99 8.38 11.45
N THR A 80 11.71 7.18 11.92
CA THR A 80 11.43 6.01 11.09
C THR A 80 10.00 5.61 11.34
N LEU A 81 9.21 5.44 10.29
CA LEU A 81 7.80 5.10 10.36
C LEU A 81 7.52 3.85 9.53
N ILE A 82 6.78 2.93 10.11
CA ILE A 82 6.35 1.68 9.51
C ILE A 82 4.83 1.65 9.61
N ALA A 83 4.16 1.78 8.47
CA ALA A 83 2.71 1.72 8.37
C ALA A 83 2.27 0.35 7.84
N THR A 84 1.21 -0.21 8.42
CA THR A 84 0.67 -1.53 8.11
C THR A 84 -0.85 -1.50 8.11
N GLY A 85 -1.47 -2.57 7.61
CA GLY A 85 -2.92 -2.72 7.68
C GLY A 85 -3.69 -1.90 6.64
N PHE A 86 -3.04 -1.51 5.55
CA PHE A 86 -3.71 -0.89 4.42
C PHE A 86 -4.79 -1.83 3.84
N LYS A 87 -6.04 -1.39 3.83
CA LYS A 87 -7.13 -2.11 3.16
C LYS A 87 -6.85 -2.12 1.66
N ARG A 88 -6.83 -3.31 1.06
CA ARG A 88 -6.71 -3.46 -0.40
C ARG A 88 -7.88 -2.71 -1.04
N GLN A 89 -7.58 -1.81 -1.96
CA GLN A 89 -8.60 -1.20 -2.81
C GLN A 89 -9.19 -2.35 -3.62
N GLU A 90 -10.40 -2.79 -3.27
CA GLU A 90 -11.21 -3.53 -4.21
C GLU A 90 -11.45 -2.55 -5.36
N GLU A 91 -10.78 -2.78 -6.49
CA GLU A 91 -11.14 -2.16 -7.75
C GLU A 91 -12.59 -2.53 -7.99
N SER A 92 -13.50 -1.62 -7.64
CA SER A 92 -14.87 -1.65 -8.10
C SER A 92 -14.81 -1.36 -9.59
N ASP A 93 -14.49 -2.40 -10.36
CA ASP A 93 -14.83 -2.51 -11.77
C ASP A 93 -16.35 -2.43 -11.86
N MET A 94 -16.85 -1.20 -11.87
CA MET A 94 -18.18 -0.89 -12.37
C MET A 94 -18.21 -1.28 -13.84
N ARG A 95 -18.52 -2.56 -14.11
CA ARG A 95 -19.13 -2.89 -15.40
C ARG A 95 -20.53 -2.28 -15.37
N PRO A 96 -20.88 -1.38 -16.30
CA PRO A 96 -22.26 -0.95 -16.42
C PRO A 96 -23.12 -2.19 -16.75
N LEU A 97 -24.10 -2.45 -15.89
CA LEU A 97 -25.13 -3.45 -16.13
C LEU A 97 -25.87 -3.10 -17.42
N GLN A 98 -25.81 -4.04 -18.33
CA GLN A 98 -26.52 -4.09 -19.60
C GLN A 98 -28.03 -3.96 -19.38
N GLY A 99 -28.63 -2.87 -19.86
CA GLY A 99 -30.06 -2.77 -20.09
C GLY A 99 -30.40 -3.41 -21.43
N ASN A 100 -31.05 -4.57 -21.40
CA ASN A 100 -31.66 -5.20 -22.58
C ASN A 100 -33.16 -4.89 -22.63
N GLN A 101 -33.65 -4.47 -23.80
CA GLN A 101 -34.81 -4.99 -24.59
C GLN A 101 -35.47 -3.84 -25.39
N LEU A 102 -35.98 -3.96 -26.63
CA LEU A 102 -35.83 -4.83 -27.82
C LEU A 102 -36.87 -4.32 -28.86
N ALA A 103 -36.49 -4.19 -30.15
CA ALA A 103 -37.28 -4.41 -31.38
C ALA A 103 -36.40 -4.01 -32.60
N GLN A 104 -36.19 -4.76 -33.69
CA GLN A 104 -36.92 -5.86 -34.30
C GLN A 104 -36.06 -6.51 -35.44
N GLY A 105 -36.16 -7.84 -35.62
CA GLY A 105 -35.85 -8.63 -36.84
C GLY A 105 -34.36 -8.92 -37.14
N ASP A 106 -33.91 -10.05 -37.68
CA ASP A 106 -34.52 -11.30 -38.18
C ASP A 106 -33.36 -12.31 -38.48
N THR A 107 -33.70 -13.59 -38.64
CA THR A 107 -32.97 -14.71 -39.28
C THR A 107 -32.10 -15.72 -38.47
N SER A 108 -32.66 -16.94 -38.48
CA SER A 108 -32.10 -18.29 -38.67
C SER A 108 -31.14 -18.98 -37.67
N LEU A 109 -31.60 -20.16 -37.26
CA LEU A 109 -30.97 -21.13 -36.37
C LEU A 109 -29.73 -21.82 -36.96
N GLY A 110 -28.73 -22.07 -36.10
CA GLY A 110 -27.61 -22.98 -36.34
C GLY A 110 -26.83 -23.30 -35.07
N THR A 111 -26.87 -24.56 -34.65
CA THR A 111 -26.42 -25.15 -33.38
C THR A 111 -24.92 -25.07 -33.03
N ASN A 112 -24.65 -24.74 -31.76
CA ASN A 112 -23.64 -25.28 -30.82
C ASN A 112 -22.13 -25.14 -31.15
N ARG A 113 -21.47 -24.10 -30.61
CA ARG A 113 -20.04 -24.15 -30.24
C ARG A 113 -19.75 -23.34 -28.95
N ARG A 114 -19.15 -24.06 -27.99
CA ARG A 114 -18.39 -23.71 -26.78
C ARG A 114 -18.03 -22.22 -26.54
N PRO A 115 -18.01 -21.73 -25.28
CA PRO A 115 -17.60 -20.36 -24.99
C PRO A 115 -16.10 -20.18 -25.28
N ALA A 116 -15.79 -19.29 -26.24
CA ALA A 116 -14.45 -18.87 -26.59
C ALA A 116 -13.94 -17.81 -25.60
N SER A 117 -13.17 -18.29 -24.63
CA SER A 117 -11.81 -17.84 -24.36
C SER A 117 -11.28 -16.58 -25.07
N PHE A 118 -10.94 -15.58 -24.25
CA PHE A 118 -9.85 -14.59 -24.37
C PHE A 118 -9.92 -13.52 -25.46
N LEU A 119 -10.06 -12.29 -24.97
CA LEU A 119 -9.84 -11.01 -25.62
C LEU A 119 -8.46 -10.94 -26.29
N GLU A 120 -8.48 -10.60 -27.57
CA GLU A 120 -7.87 -9.39 -28.15
C GLU A 120 -6.67 -8.76 -27.42
N GLY A 121 -5.52 -8.74 -28.11
CA GLY A 121 -4.42 -7.81 -27.85
C GLY A 121 -3.07 -8.44 -27.48
N GLY A 122 -2.18 -8.55 -28.48
CA GLY A 122 -0.73 -8.69 -28.27
C GLY A 122 -0.23 -10.14 -28.12
N SER A 123 0.44 -10.65 -29.15
CA SER A 123 1.22 -11.88 -29.07
C SER A 123 2.41 -11.69 -28.13
N VAL A 124 2.23 -11.98 -26.84
CA VAL A 124 3.36 -12.19 -25.93
C VAL A 124 3.85 -13.62 -26.16
N GLU A 125 5.00 -13.74 -26.84
CA GLU A 125 5.64 -15.02 -27.10
C GLU A 125 6.18 -15.59 -25.79
N ILE A 126 5.54 -16.65 -25.30
CA ILE A 126 5.94 -17.35 -24.08
C ILE A 126 7.20 -18.18 -24.38
N PRO A 127 8.33 -17.93 -23.70
CA PRO A 127 9.55 -18.72 -23.86
C PRO A 127 9.33 -20.22 -23.61
N GLU A 128 10.04 -21.07 -24.35
CA GLU A 128 9.82 -22.52 -24.36
C GLU A 128 9.88 -23.18 -22.97
N PHE A 129 10.71 -22.67 -22.07
CA PHE A 129 10.88 -23.19 -20.71
C PHE A 129 9.62 -23.06 -19.85
N LEU A 130 8.71 -22.11 -20.15
CA LEU A 130 7.45 -21.87 -19.44
C LEU A 130 6.29 -22.73 -19.97
N ARG A 131 6.41 -23.28 -21.19
CA ARG A 131 5.32 -24.06 -21.82
C ARG A 131 5.16 -25.45 -21.21
N LYS A 132 6.11 -25.93 -20.41
CA LYS A 132 6.11 -27.32 -19.95
C LYS A 132 6.62 -27.51 -18.53
N LYS A 133 5.79 -27.14 -17.55
CA LYS A 133 5.85 -27.78 -16.21
C LYS A 133 4.47 -27.81 -15.53
N GLY A 134 3.59 -28.64 -16.08
CA GLY A 134 2.24 -28.87 -15.57
C GLY A 134 1.76 -30.29 -15.83
N ARG A 135 2.48 -31.27 -15.29
CA ARG A 135 1.99 -32.64 -15.03
C ARG A 135 2.98 -33.37 -14.13
N SER A 136 3.09 -32.89 -12.89
CA SER A 136 3.54 -33.78 -11.81
C SER A 136 2.37 -34.69 -11.48
N ARG A 137 2.42 -35.94 -11.93
CA ARG A 137 1.59 -37.02 -11.38
C ARG A 137 2.40 -37.63 -10.24
N TYR A 138 2.02 -37.36 -9.00
CA TYR A 138 2.45 -38.21 -7.90
C TYR A 138 1.45 -39.37 -7.78
N PRO A 139 1.92 -40.62 -7.67
CA PRO A 139 1.04 -41.75 -7.38
C PRO A 139 0.57 -41.66 -5.93
N ARG A 140 -0.70 -41.99 -5.68
CA ARG A 140 -1.18 -42.28 -4.33
C ARG A 140 -0.61 -43.63 -3.89
N ALA A 141 0.02 -43.66 -2.73
CA ALA A 141 0.20 -44.87 -1.94
C ALA A 141 -1.12 -45.24 -1.25
#